data_AF-A0A1D2MRT8-F1
#
_entry.id   AF-A0A1D2MRT8-F1
#
_cell.length_a   1.000
_cell.length_b   1.000
_cell.length_c   1.000
_cell.angle_alpha   90.00
_cell.angle_beta   90.00
_cell.angle_gamma   90.00
#
_symmetry.space_group_name_H-M   'P 1'
#
loop_
_entity.id
_entity.type
_entity.pdbx_description
1 polymer ?
#
loop_
_entity_poly.entity_id
_entity_poly.type
_entity_poly.pdbx_seq_one_letter_code
_entity_poly.pdbx_strand_id
1 'polypeptide(L)'
;MGDNKNGEDESRKSVTTAKKLYGSITELSLQIDSLSSRCLEIDDLFSHDLQAKRVTLKDCCESLFNVCPKTYGSLAREKLWRTGLYDAVARARKMQKDRKWTPAQLGLVKTHLQSGIGVLQLYVMKLK
;
A
#
# COMPACT_ATOMS: atom_id res chain seq x y z
N MET A 1 -12.98 -40.83 3.99
CA MET A 1 -11.85 -40.52 3.08
C MET A 1 -12.12 -39.30 2.16
N GLY A 2 -13.17 -38.49 2.43
CA GLY A 2 -13.55 -37.34 1.59
C GLY A 2 -13.01 -35.98 2.05
N ASP A 3 -12.61 -35.84 3.32
CA ASP A 3 -12.28 -34.52 3.89
C ASP A 3 -10.90 -33.98 3.48
N ASN A 4 -9.96 -34.85 3.10
CA ASN A 4 -8.60 -34.44 2.77
C ASN A 4 -8.46 -33.78 1.38
N LYS A 5 -9.38 -34.07 0.44
CA LYS A 5 -9.36 -33.48 -0.91
C LYS A 5 -9.89 -32.04 -0.94
N ASN A 6 -10.83 -31.69 -0.06
CA ASN A 6 -11.37 -30.33 0.02
C ASN A 6 -10.34 -29.34 0.56
N GLY A 7 -9.56 -29.73 1.57
CA GLY A 7 -8.50 -28.89 2.13
C GLY A 7 -7.35 -28.59 1.15
N GLU A 8 -7.00 -29.56 0.30
CA GLU A 8 -5.96 -29.38 -0.74
C GLU A 8 -6.43 -28.46 -1.88
N ASP A 9 -7.71 -28.54 -2.27
CA ASP A 9 -8.29 -27.67 -3.30
C ASP A 9 -8.46 -26.23 -2.80
N GLU A 10 -8.92 -26.02 -1.56
CA GLU A 10 -8.98 -24.70 -0.93
C GLU A 10 -7.58 -24.07 -0.76
N SER A 11 -6.58 -24.87 -0.38
CA SER A 11 -5.18 -24.41 -0.29
C SER A 11 -4.60 -24.06 -1.67
N ARG A 12 -4.98 -24.74 -2.76
CA ARG A 12 -4.55 -24.36 -4.12
C ARG A 12 -5.24 -23.07 -4.58
N LYS A 13 -6.53 -22.90 -4.27
CA LYS A 13 -7.29 -21.68 -4.59
C LYS A 13 -6.76 -20.45 -3.84
N SER A 14 -6.38 -20.60 -2.57
CA SER A 14 -5.78 -19.49 -1.81
C SER A 14 -4.42 -19.08 -2.38
N VAL A 15 -3.56 -20.03 -2.74
CA VAL A 15 -2.25 -19.73 -3.35
C VAL A 15 -2.38 -19.06 -4.72
N THR A 16 -3.30 -19.53 -5.56
CA THR A 16 -3.52 -18.91 -6.88
C THR A 16 -4.08 -17.49 -6.76
N THR A 17 -4.99 -17.26 -5.81
CA THR A 17 -5.52 -15.93 -5.48
C THR A 17 -4.41 -15.00 -4.95
N ALA A 18 -3.58 -15.50 -4.04
CA ALA A 18 -2.45 -14.75 -3.49
C ALA A 18 -1.45 -14.32 -4.57
N LYS A 19 -1.14 -15.20 -5.53
CA LYS A 19 -0.28 -14.85 -6.68
C LYS A 19 -0.86 -13.74 -7.54
N LYS A 20 -2.16 -13.78 -7.82
CA LYS A 20 -2.85 -12.72 -8.59
C LYS A 20 -2.80 -11.38 -7.86
N LEU A 21 -3.13 -11.37 -6.56
CA LEU A 21 -3.06 -10.18 -5.71
C LEU A 21 -1.64 -9.60 -5.68
N TYR A 22 -0.62 -10.45 -5.53
CA TYR A 22 0.77 -10.01 -5.55
C TYR A 22 1.19 -9.39 -6.89
N GLY A 23 0.71 -9.94 -8.00
CA GLY A 23 0.85 -9.35 -9.32
C GLY A 23 0.26 -7.94 -9.40
N SER A 24 -1.00 -7.77 -8.96
CA SER A 24 -1.67 -6.47 -8.92
C SER A 24 -0.95 -5.45 -8.02
N ILE A 25 -0.45 -5.88 -6.85
CA ILE A 25 0.35 -5.02 -5.95
C ILE A 25 1.62 -4.55 -6.64
N THR A 26 2.30 -5.43 -7.36
CA THR A 26 3.53 -5.11 -8.08
C THR A 26 3.26 -4.10 -9.20
N GLU A 27 2.22 -4.33 -9.98
CA GLU A 27 1.80 -3.43 -11.06
C GLU A 27 1.40 -2.05 -10.53
N LEU A 28 0.52 -2.00 -9.52
CA LEU A 28 0.12 -0.75 -8.88
C LEU A 28 1.32 0.00 -8.29
N SER A 29 2.28 -0.73 -7.71
CA SER A 29 3.49 -0.11 -7.17
C SER A 29 4.32 0.56 -8.27
N LEU A 30 4.47 -0.08 -9.43
CA LEU A 30 5.17 0.50 -10.58
C LEU A 30 4.43 1.71 -11.15
N GLN A 31 3.10 1.65 -11.24
CA GLN A 31 2.29 2.78 -11.69
C GLN A 31 2.43 3.98 -10.74
N ILE A 32 2.35 3.75 -9.42
CA ILE A 32 2.51 4.79 -8.40
C ILE A 32 3.90 5.41 -8.48
N ASP A 33 4.94 4.58 -8.61
CA ASP A 33 6.32 5.05 -8.72
C ASP A 33 6.54 5.91 -9.96
N SER A 34 6.06 5.42 -11.11
CA SER A 34 6.11 6.12 -12.39
C SER A 34 5.40 7.48 -12.33
N LEU A 35 4.15 7.53 -11.87
CA LEU A 35 3.41 8.79 -11.74
C LEU A 35 4.09 9.73 -10.74
N SER A 36 4.49 9.21 -9.58
CA SER A 36 5.14 10.01 -8.53
C SER A 36 6.52 10.54 -8.96
N SER A 37 7.18 9.93 -9.95
CA SER A 37 8.46 10.42 -10.51
C SER A 37 8.28 11.60 -11.47
N ARG A 38 7.06 11.79 -11.98
CA ARG A 38 6.69 12.86 -12.91
C ARG A 38 6.09 14.08 -12.22
N CYS A 39 5.82 13.99 -10.91
CA CYS A 39 5.31 15.10 -10.10
C CYS A 39 6.33 16.24 -10.04
N LEU A 40 5.87 17.46 -10.28
CA LEU A 40 6.69 18.67 -10.25
C LEU A 40 6.44 19.49 -8.99
N GLU A 41 5.23 19.38 -8.43
CA GLU A 41 4.82 20.02 -7.19
C GLU A 41 4.43 18.99 -6.12
N ILE A 42 4.48 19.44 -4.87
CA ILE A 42 4.11 18.61 -3.71
C ILE A 42 2.65 18.17 -3.82
N ASP A 43 1.78 19.05 -4.33
CA ASP A 43 0.34 18.82 -4.44
C ASP A 43 0.05 17.67 -5.43
N ASP A 44 0.86 17.53 -6.49
CA ASP A 44 0.76 16.44 -7.45
C ASP A 44 0.89 15.07 -6.77
N LEU A 45 1.80 14.95 -5.78
CA LEU A 45 2.02 13.69 -5.05
C LEU A 45 0.79 13.25 -4.26
N PHE A 46 -0.11 14.18 -3.93
CA PHE A 46 -1.35 13.95 -3.22
C PHE A 46 -2.58 14.21 -4.10
N SER A 47 -2.41 14.22 -5.42
CA SER A 47 -3.51 14.27 -6.37
C SER A 47 -4.48 13.10 -6.16
N HIS A 48 -5.72 13.31 -6.57
CA HIS A 48 -6.78 12.30 -6.47
C HIS A 48 -6.37 10.95 -7.12
N ASP A 49 -5.72 10.98 -8.28
CA ASP A 49 -5.29 9.76 -8.98
C ASP A 49 -4.26 8.95 -8.18
N LEU A 50 -3.22 9.61 -7.66
CA LEU A 50 -2.21 8.94 -6.82
C LEU A 50 -2.81 8.45 -5.49
N GLN A 51 -3.73 9.21 -4.89
CA GLN A 51 -4.44 8.76 -3.69
C GLN A 51 -5.29 7.53 -3.96
N ALA A 52 -6.09 7.54 -5.03
CA ALA A 52 -6.93 6.41 -5.42
C ALA A 52 -6.11 5.14 -5.64
N LYS A 53 -4.97 5.24 -6.36
CA LYS A 53 -4.06 4.11 -6.57
C LYS A 53 -3.45 3.58 -5.27
N ARG A 54 -3.09 4.45 -4.32
CA ARG A 54 -2.58 4.02 -3.00
C ARG A 54 -3.66 3.34 -2.16
N VAL A 55 -4.92 3.78 -2.26
CA VAL A 55 -6.06 3.11 -1.63
C VAL A 55 -6.25 1.71 -2.23
N THR A 56 -6.26 1.57 -3.55
CA THR A 56 -6.35 0.25 -4.20
C THR A 56 -5.17 -0.66 -3.82
N LEU A 57 -3.94 -0.12 -3.78
CA LEU A 57 -2.76 -0.86 -3.34
C LEU A 57 -2.94 -1.40 -1.91
N LYS A 58 -3.44 -0.55 -1.00
CA LYS A 58 -3.74 -0.92 0.38
C LYS A 58 -4.77 -2.05 0.44
N ASP A 59 -5.87 -1.96 -0.30
CA ASP A 59 -6.93 -2.97 -0.30
C ASP A 59 -6.43 -4.32 -0.84
N CYS A 60 -5.57 -4.30 -1.87
CA CYS A 60 -4.90 -5.51 -2.35
C CYS A 60 -3.94 -6.09 -1.30
N CYS A 61 -3.16 -5.27 -0.60
CA CYS A 61 -2.27 -5.72 0.47
C CYS A 61 -3.04 -6.31 1.66
N GLU A 62 -4.16 -5.71 2.06
CA GLU A 62 -5.06 -6.24 3.09
C GLU A 62 -5.66 -7.58 2.68
N SER A 63 -6.14 -7.70 1.45
CA SER A 63 -6.66 -8.95 0.90
C SER A 63 -5.60 -10.04 0.90
N LEU A 64 -4.36 -9.72 0.50
CA LEU A 64 -3.25 -10.67 0.47
C LEU A 64 -2.85 -11.14 1.87
N PHE A 65 -2.88 -10.23 2.86
CA PHE A 65 -2.65 -10.57 4.26
C PHE A 65 -3.69 -11.57 4.79
N ASN A 66 -4.96 -11.43 4.41
CA ASN A 66 -6.01 -12.35 4.82
C ASN A 66 -5.92 -13.72 4.14
N VAL A 67 -5.51 -13.77 2.86
CA VAL A 67 -5.44 -15.02 2.08
C VAL A 67 -4.20 -15.85 2.40
N CYS A 68 -3.02 -15.23 2.51
CA CYS A 68 -1.75 -15.93 2.71
C CYS A 68 -0.78 -15.14 3.63
N PRO A 69 -1.12 -15.00 4.93
CA PRO A 69 -0.35 -14.18 5.86
C PRO A 69 1.09 -14.67 6.06
N LYS A 70 1.31 -15.99 6.11
CA LYS A 70 2.64 -16.58 6.37
C LYS A 70 3.61 -16.39 5.21
N THR A 71 3.13 -16.54 3.97
CA THR A 71 3.98 -16.52 2.77
C THR A 71 4.16 -15.12 2.21
N TYR A 72 3.09 -14.33 2.18
CA TYR A 72 3.08 -13.02 1.51
C TYR A 72 2.90 -11.83 2.46
N GLY A 73 2.64 -12.08 3.75
CA GLY A 73 2.31 -11.00 4.69
C GLY A 73 3.47 -10.04 4.97
N SER A 74 4.72 -10.49 4.98
CA SER A 74 5.88 -9.58 5.11
C SER A 74 6.03 -8.70 3.88
N LEU A 75 5.99 -9.29 2.68
CA LEU A 75 6.13 -8.60 1.40
C LEU A 75 5.01 -7.58 1.17
N ALA A 76 3.75 -7.96 1.45
CA ALA A 76 2.60 -7.07 1.33
C ALA A 76 2.71 -5.87 2.27
N ARG A 77 3.12 -6.10 3.53
CA ARG A 77 3.32 -5.03 4.52
C ARG A 77 4.46 -4.10 4.11
N GLU A 78 5.58 -4.64 3.64
CA GLU A 78 6.70 -3.83 3.15
C GLU A 78 6.28 -2.96 1.97
N LYS A 79 5.57 -3.54 0.98
CA LYS A 79 5.07 -2.78 -0.18
C LYS A 79 4.08 -1.70 0.20
N LEU A 80 3.15 -2.01 1.11
CA LEU A 80 2.22 -1.02 1.62
C LEU A 80 2.94 0.12 2.35
N TRP A 81 3.89 -0.21 3.22
CA TRP A 81 4.67 0.78 3.94
C TRP A 81 5.47 1.67 2.99
N ARG A 82 6.26 1.09 2.09
CA ARG A 82 7.14 1.81 1.17
C ARG A 82 6.32 2.64 0.19
N THR A 83 5.57 1.96 -0.68
CA THR A 83 4.92 2.59 -1.83
C THR A 83 3.59 3.27 -1.48
N GLY A 84 2.85 2.72 -0.52
CA GLY A 84 1.57 3.28 -0.09
C GLY A 84 1.69 4.47 0.85
N LEU A 85 2.74 4.53 1.68
CA LEU A 85 2.85 5.52 2.76
C LEU A 85 4.14 6.35 2.69
N TYR A 86 5.29 5.70 2.87
CA TYR A 86 6.58 6.35 3.11
C TYR A 86 7.10 7.14 1.90
N ASP A 87 7.07 6.55 0.71
CA ASP A 87 7.72 7.13 -0.48
C ASP A 87 7.08 8.47 -0.89
N ALA A 88 5.77 8.64 -0.68
CA ALA A 88 5.07 9.89 -0.94
C ALA A 88 5.59 11.02 -0.05
N VAL A 89 5.71 10.75 1.26
CA VAL A 89 6.23 11.71 2.25
C VAL A 89 7.71 12.00 2.00
N ALA A 90 8.50 10.96 1.70
CA ALA A 90 9.91 11.10 1.40
C ALA A 90 10.15 11.97 0.16
N ARG A 91 9.36 11.78 -0.91
CA ARG A 91 9.42 12.63 -2.11
C ARG A 91 8.97 14.05 -1.80
N ALA A 92 7.86 14.23 -1.09
CA ALA A 92 7.38 15.55 -0.72
C ALA A 92 8.44 16.32 0.09
N ARG A 93 9.11 15.65 1.04
CA ARG A 93 10.23 16.22 1.81
C ARG A 93 11.42 16.56 0.92
N LYS A 94 11.77 15.70 -0.04
CA LYS A 94 12.83 15.96 -1.02
C LYS A 94 12.52 17.16 -1.92
N MET A 95 11.25 17.34 -2.31
CA MET A 95 10.80 18.46 -3.14
C MET A 95 10.77 19.78 -2.36
N GLN A 96 10.38 19.72 -1.08
CA GLN A 96 10.37 20.89 -0.21
C GLN A 96 11.79 21.45 0.03
N LYS A 97 12.82 20.61 0.17
CA LYS A 97 14.21 21.02 0.48
C LYS A 97 14.24 21.94 1.71
N ASP A 98 14.57 23.23 1.50
CA ASP A 98 14.66 24.26 2.55
C ASP A 98 13.49 25.26 2.50
N ARG A 99 12.53 25.10 1.58
CA ARG A 99 11.39 26.00 1.43
C ARG A 99 10.39 25.79 2.56
N LYS A 100 9.72 26.81 3.06
CA LYS A 100 8.63 26.58 4.02
C LYS A 100 7.47 25.86 3.34
N TRP A 101 6.92 24.85 4.01
CA TRP A 101 5.66 24.23 3.61
C TRP A 101 4.55 25.28 3.63
N THR A 102 3.73 25.32 2.59
CA THR A 102 2.47 26.08 2.68
C THR A 102 1.52 25.38 3.66
N PRO A 103 0.56 26.10 4.27
CA PRO A 103 -0.44 25.47 5.13
C PRO A 103 -1.21 24.34 4.43
N ALA A 104 -1.50 24.50 3.14
CA ALA A 104 -2.17 23.50 2.31
C ALA A 104 -1.32 22.23 2.14
N GLN A 105 -0.05 22.39 1.74
CA GLN A 105 0.88 21.26 1.58
C GLN A 105 1.11 20.52 2.90
N LEU A 106 1.25 21.26 4.00
CA LEU A 106 1.36 20.66 5.32
C LEU A 106 0.10 19.87 5.70
N GLY A 107 -1.09 20.39 5.34
CA GLY A 107 -2.36 19.68 5.51
C GLY A 107 -2.41 18.37 4.74
N LEU A 108 -1.96 18.35 3.48
CA LEU A 108 -1.89 17.14 2.65
C LEU A 108 -0.98 16.08 3.30
N VAL A 109 0.24 16.46 3.69
CA VAL A 109 1.20 15.54 4.33
C VAL A 109 0.67 15.03 5.66
N LYS A 110 0.10 15.89 6.50
CA LYS A 110 -0.48 15.50 7.80
C LYS A 110 -1.61 14.50 7.62
N THR A 111 -2.53 14.78 6.70
CA THR A 111 -3.67 13.89 6.41
C THR A 111 -3.19 12.52 5.94
N HIS A 112 -2.18 12.49 5.06
CA HIS A 112 -1.57 11.24 4.57
C HIS A 112 -0.87 10.45 5.68
N LEU A 113 -0.17 11.13 6.59
CA LEU A 113 0.45 10.47 7.75
C LEU A 113 -0.59 9.92 8.73
N GLN A 114 -1.65 10.69 9.00
CA GLN A 114 -2.74 10.27 9.89
C GLN A 114 -3.47 9.05 9.33
N SER A 115 -3.76 9.02 8.03
CA SER A 115 -4.37 7.86 7.39
C SER A 115 -3.44 6.64 7.47
N GLY A 116 -2.15 6.82 7.23
CA GLY A 116 -1.12 5.77 7.38
C GLY A 116 -1.05 5.20 8.80
N ILE A 117 -1.09 6.06 9.82
CA ILE A 117 -1.13 5.64 11.23
C ILE A 117 -2.37 4.77 11.49
N GLY A 118 -3.55 5.19 11.02
CA GLY A 118 -4.79 4.40 11.17
C GLY A 118 -4.69 3.01 10.54
N VAL A 119 -4.07 2.91 9.36
CA VAL A 119 -3.82 1.62 8.69
C VAL A 119 -2.89 0.73 9.52
N LEU A 120 -1.79 1.28 10.02
CA LEU A 120 -0.85 0.52 10.85
C LEU A 120 -1.48 0.07 12.17
N GLN A 121 -2.28 0.92 12.81
CA GLN A 121 -3.04 0.58 14.02
C GLN A 121 -3.99 -0.59 13.77
N LEU A 122 -4.73 -0.58 12.65
CA LEU A 122 -5.61 -1.68 12.26
C LEU A 122 -4.84 -3.01 12.14
N TYR A 123 -3.62 -2.99 11.58
CA TYR A 123 -2.81 -4.20 11.51
C TYR A 123 -2.30 -4.66 12.87
N VAL A 124 -1.87 -3.74 13.74
CA VAL A 124 -1.46 -4.08 15.11
C VAL A 124 -2.60 -4.75 15.86
N MET A 125 -3.84 -4.25 15.72
CA MET A 125 -5.03 -4.87 16.32
C MET A 125 -5.34 -6.27 15.77
N LYS A 126 -4.86 -6.60 14.56
CA LYS A 126 -5.01 -7.92 13.93
C LYS A 126 -3.88 -8.90 14.28
N LEU A 127 -2.80 -8.44 14.91
CA LEU A 127 -1.76 -9.31 15.46
C LEU A 127 -2.33 -9.96 16.73
N LYS A 128 -2.67 -11.25 16.63
CA LYS A 128 -3.00 -12.11 17.78
C LYS A 128 -1.74 -12.82 18.27
#